data_AF-A0A9Q4NYD4-F1
#
_entry.id   AF-A0A9Q4NYD4-F1
#
_cell.length_a   1.000
_cell.length_b   1.000
_cell.length_c   1.000
_cell.angle_alpha   90.00
_cell.angle_beta   90.00
_cell.angle_gamma   90.00
#
_symmetry.space_group_name_H-M   'P 1'
#
loop_
_entity.id
_entity.type
_entity.pdbx_description
1 polymer ?
#
loop_
_entity_poly.entity_id
_entity_poly.type
_entity_poly.pdbx_seq_one_letter_code
_entity_poly.pdbx_strand_id
1 'polypeptide(L)' 'RRAIHSLYVDLLKDVAGITVMENPDSRFASNFWLTCILVDPKLAGKSREDIRLRLDSENIETRPLWKP' A
#
# COMPACT_ATOMS: atom_id res chain seq x y z
N ARG A 1 -7.56 -8.49 10.80
CA ARG A 1 -6.47 -8.00 9.92
C ARG A 1 -6.67 -8.42 8.47
N ARG A 2 -6.92 -9.70 8.17
CA ARG A 2 -7.32 -10.16 6.81
C ARG A 2 -8.49 -9.36 6.19
N ALA A 3 -9.58 -9.13 6.94
CA ALA A 3 -10.69 -8.32 6.45
C ALA A 3 -10.33 -6.85 6.14
N ILE A 4 -9.43 -6.26 6.94
CA ILE A 4 -8.91 -4.89 6.69
C ILE A 4 -8.05 -4.89 5.43
N HIS A 5 -7.23 -5.91 5.23
CA HIS A 5 -6.45 -6.07 4.01
C HIS A 5 -7.33 -6.20 2.77
N SER A 6 -8.38 -7.04 2.82
CA SER A 6 -9.37 -7.14 1.73
C SER A 6 -10.02 -5.79 1.41
N LEU A 7 -10.36 -4.99 2.43
CA LEU A 7 -10.86 -3.64 2.22
C LEU A 7 -9.87 -2.76 1.46
N TYR A 8 -8.58 -2.78 1.81
CA TYR A 8 -7.57 -2.03 1.07
C TYR A 8 -7.42 -2.50 -0.38
N VAL A 9 -7.43 -3.81 -0.62
CA VAL A 9 -7.40 -4.37 -1.98
C VAL A 9 -8.60 -3.86 -2.78
N ASP A 10 -9.80 -3.95 -2.23
CA ASP A 10 -11.03 -3.53 -2.93
C ASP A 10 -11.10 -2.03 -3.19
N LEU A 11 -10.68 -1.20 -2.22
CA LEU A 11 -10.74 0.26 -2.34
C LEU A 11 -9.65 0.83 -3.26
N LEU A 12 -8.50 0.15 -3.38
CA LEU A 12 -7.34 0.65 -4.13
C LEU A 12 -7.14 -0.01 -5.50
N LYS A 13 -7.89 -1.07 -5.83
CA LYS A 13 -7.73 -1.82 -7.09
C LYS A 13 -7.82 -0.97 -8.37
N ASP A 14 -8.61 0.10 -8.34
CA ASP A 14 -8.85 0.96 -9.51
C ASP A 14 -7.97 2.23 -9.50
N VAL A 15 -7.06 2.35 -8.53
CA VAL A 15 -6.15 3.50 -8.43
C VAL A 15 -4.90 3.24 -9.29
N ALA A 16 -4.80 3.97 -10.41
CA ALA A 16 -3.68 3.83 -11.34
C ALA A 16 -2.32 4.02 -10.66
N GLY A 17 -1.41 3.06 -10.89
CA GLY A 17 -0.05 3.09 -10.34
C GLY A 17 0.07 2.69 -8.87
N ILE A 18 -1.01 2.23 -8.23
CA ILE A 18 -0.97 1.70 -6.86
C ILE A 18 -1.23 0.19 -6.91
N THR A 19 -0.42 -0.58 -6.20
CA THR A 19 -0.63 -2.02 -6.02
C THR A 19 -0.53 -2.38 -4.56
N VAL A 20 -1.56 -3.01 -4.00
CA VAL A 20 -1.51 -3.56 -2.64
C VAL A 20 -0.74 -4.89 -2.67
N MET A 21 0.22 -5.07 -1.76
CA MET A 21 1.02 -6.29 -1.70
C MET A 21 0.22 -7.45 -1.09
N GLU A 22 0.07 -8.53 -1.85
CA GLU A 22 -0.66 -9.74 -1.46
C GLU A 22 0.28 -10.95 -1.28
N ASN A 23 -0.29 -12.12 -0.95
CA ASN A 23 0.47 -13.36 -0.94
C ASN A 23 0.96 -13.68 -2.37
N PRO A 24 2.21 -14.13 -2.56
CA PRO A 24 2.73 -14.49 -3.88
C PRO A 24 1.97 -15.64 -4.54
N ASP A 25 1.53 -16.61 -3.74
CA ASP A 25 0.72 -17.75 -4.16
C ASP A 25 0.01 -18.41 -2.97
N SER A 26 -0.77 -19.47 -3.23
CA SER A 26 -1.61 -20.17 -2.25
C SER A 26 -0.85 -20.92 -1.16
N ARG A 27 0.47 -21.11 -1.28
CA ARG A 27 1.30 -21.74 -0.23
C ARG A 27 1.54 -20.80 0.95
N PHE A 28 1.28 -19.50 0.78
CA PHE A 28 1.46 -18.48 1.81
C PHE A 28 0.14 -18.08 2.45
N ALA A 29 0.15 -17.96 3.78
CA ALA A 29 -1.02 -17.62 4.57
C ALA A 29 -0.73 -16.44 5.51
N SER A 30 -0.36 -15.28 4.95
CA SER A 30 -0.11 -14.06 5.73
C SER A 30 -1.31 -13.70 6.62
N ASN A 31 -1.02 -13.22 7.83
CA ASN A 31 -2.05 -12.61 8.69
C ASN A 31 -2.33 -11.14 8.30
N PHE A 32 -1.58 -10.60 7.33
CA PHE A 32 -1.59 -9.21 6.88
C PHE A 32 -1.49 -8.23 8.05
N TRP A 33 -0.50 -8.45 8.93
CA TRP A 33 -0.24 -7.57 10.07
C TRP A 33 0.21 -6.16 9.65
N LEU A 34 0.85 -6.05 8.48
CA LEU A 34 1.31 -4.82 7.84
C LEU A 34 0.70 -4.74 6.44
N THR A 35 0.23 -3.54 6.06
CA THR A 35 -0.18 -3.25 4.68
C THR A 35 0.94 -2.51 3.98
N CYS A 36 1.37 -3.02 2.83
CA CYS A 36 2.37 -2.40 1.98
C CYS A 36 1.76 -2.15 0.60
N ILE A 37 2.10 -1.00 0.01
CA ILE A 37 1.74 -0.68 -1.36
C ILE A 37 2.99 -0.43 -2.19
N LEU A 38 2.92 -0.79 -3.47
CA LEU A 38 3.85 -0.31 -4.49
C LEU A 38 3.23 0.92 -5.16
N VAL A 39 4.10 1.86 -5.52
CA VAL A 39 3.73 3.09 -6.21
C VAL A 39 4.58 3.19 -7.47
N ASP A 40 3.94 3.16 -8.64
CA ASP A 40 4.55 3.55 -9.92
C ASP A 40 4.29 5.05 -10.14
N PRO A 41 5.30 5.92 -9.99
CA PRO A 41 5.12 7.36 -10.11
C PRO A 41 4.71 7.82 -11.52
N LYS A 42 5.01 7.04 -12.56
CA LYS A 42 4.65 7.39 -13.95
C LYS A 42 3.15 7.25 -14.17
N LEU A 43 2.52 6.28 -13.53
CA LEU A 43 1.09 6.02 -13.61
C LEU A 43 0.30 6.82 -12.56
N ALA A 44 0.81 6.88 -11.33
CA ALA A 44 0.14 7.58 -10.23
C ALA A 44 0.29 9.12 -10.32
N GLY A 45 1.26 9.63 -11.10
CA GLY A 45 1.60 11.05 -11.16
C GLY A 45 2.15 11.62 -9.84
N LYS A 46 2.44 10.74 -8.87
CA LYS A 46 2.93 11.05 -7.52
C LYS A 46 3.93 9.99 -7.08
N SER A 47 4.96 10.41 -6.35
CA SER A 47 5.91 9.49 -5.75
C SER A 47 5.39 8.94 -4.42
N ARG A 48 6.03 7.89 -3.92
CA ARG A 48 5.75 7.36 -2.58
C ARG A 48 5.96 8.39 -1.45
N GLU A 49 6.86 9.37 -1.63
CA GLU A 49 7.09 10.41 -0.62
C GLU A 49 5.98 11.47 -0.64
N ASP A 50 5.47 11.84 -1.82
CA ASP A 50 4.32 12.74 -1.91
C ASP A 50 3.10 12.17 -1.19
N ILE A 51 2.86 10.86 -1.37
CA ILE A 51 1.78 10.14 -0.70
C ILE A 51 2.03 10.10 0.81
N ARG A 52 3.25 9.75 1.25
CA ARG A 52 3.60 9.70 2.68
C ARG A 52 3.36 11.06 3.36
N LEU A 53 3.82 12.15 2.76
CA LEU A 53 3.64 13.50 3.28
C LEU A 53 2.16 13.92 3.30
N ARG A 54 1.38 13.54 2.28
CA ARG A 54 -0.06 13.82 2.29
C ARG A 54 -0.77 13.07 3.41
N LEU A 55 -0.47 11.79 3.60
CA LEU A 55 -1.05 10.99 4.68
C LEU A 55 -0.66 11.52 6.06
N ASP A 56 0.60 11.93 6.23
CA ASP A 56 1.10 12.57 7.45
C ASP A 56 0.33 13.86 7.78
N SER A 57 0.01 14.70 6.78
CA SER A 57 -0.80 15.91 6.99
C SER A 57 -2.24 15.63 7.43
N GLU A 58 -2.74 14.41 7.19
CA GLU A 58 -4.04 13.92 7.64
C GLU A 58 -3.92 13.09 8.93
N ASN A 59 -2.76 13.13 9.60
CA ASN A 59 -2.44 12.38 10.81
C ASN A 59 -2.49 10.85 10.61
N ILE A 60 -2.15 10.36 9.41
CA ILE A 60 -2.06 8.94 9.06
C ILE A 60 -0.59 8.55 8.95
N GLU A 61 -0.10 7.81 9.95
CA GLU A 61 1.29 7.37 9.99
C GLU A 61 1.59 6.34 8.88
N THR A 62 2.61 6.63 8.08
CA THR A 62 3.17 5.70 7.09
C THR A 62 4.68 5.84 7.02
N ARG A 63 5.36 4.79 6.55
CA ARG A 63 6.82 4.78 6.41
C ARG A 63 7.29 3.96 5.22
N PRO A 64 8.45 4.29 4.63
CA PRO A 64 9.11 3.41 3.68
C PRO A 64 9.42 2.06 4.34
N LEU A 65 9.28 0.97 3.57
CA LEU A 65 9.55 -0.39 4.08
C LEU A 65 11.03 -0.59 4.40
N TRP A 66 11.92 0.04 3.63
CA TRP A 66 13.37 0.01 3.79
C TRP A 66 13.91 1.43 3.94
N LYS A 67 14.90 1.60 4.83
CA LYS A 67 15.73 2.81 4.88
C LYS A 67 16.94 2.58 3.98
N PRO A 68 17.35 3.53 3.12
CA PRO A 68 18.63 3.42 2.43
C PRO A 68 19.78 3.20 3.42
#